data_AF-A0A964Y596-F1
#
_entry.id   AF-A0A964Y596-F1
#
_cell.length_a   1.000
_cell.length_b   1.000
_cell.length_c   1.000
_cell.angle_alpha   90.00
_cell.angle_beta   90.00
_cell.angle_gamma   90.00
#
_symmetry.space_group_name_H-M   'P 1'
#
loop_
_entity.id
_entity.type
_entity.pdbx_description
1 polymer ?
#
loop_
_entity_poly.entity_id
_entity_poly.type
_entity_poly.pdbx_seq_one_letter_code
_entity_poly.pdbx_strand_id
1 'polypeptide(L)'
;MQKNLFRSNKIHFTSLGCSRNLVDTEVMLGIVLKAGYEPTSDMQNADFYVINTCGFLESARQEAIDTIEGLFNSKKQSAKVIVTGCMVQSHREILKEKFPAIHYYLGSGDVENILQALSSEEAKDGTTDAKSYLQQAEIPRLLSTPSHYAYLKIAEGCKKRCAFCIIPMIKGALKSKSIDQVIKEFKALLSQGVKEIIMIAQDLGDFGKDRMESDGLTTLLKELIKIEGNYWIRLLYLYPDEITDDLIDVIQSDSRILPYLDMPLQHINDRVLKAMHRKTNKAQIISIIEKLRNKIPEVVIRTSLMVGFPGETEEEFQELKQFIQQYPLDNIGIFQ
;
A
#
# COMPACT_ATOMS: atom_id res chain seq x y z
N MET A 1 33.30 19.68 18.89
CA MET A 1 32.72 20.99 18.56
C MET A 1 33.35 21.50 17.28
N GLN A 2 32.68 21.36 16.14
CA GLN A 2 33.04 22.11 14.93
C GLN A 2 31.80 22.36 14.07
N LYS A 3 31.45 23.64 14.01
CA LYS A 3 30.72 24.40 12.98
C LYS A 3 29.24 24.06 12.70
N ASN A 4 28.38 24.69 13.51
CA ASN A 4 27.14 25.30 13.01
C ASN A 4 27.48 26.31 11.90
N LEU A 5 27.12 26.00 10.65
CA LEU A 5 27.09 26.97 9.55
C LEU A 5 25.86 26.60 8.66
N PHE A 6 24.76 27.33 8.84
CA PHE A 6 23.49 27.30 8.07
C PHE A 6 22.72 25.95 8.07
N ARG A 7 21.88 25.68 9.09
CA ARG A 7 20.41 25.92 9.11
C ARG A 7 19.61 25.40 7.90
N SER A 8 20.00 24.25 7.33
CA SER A 8 19.15 23.48 6.41
C SER A 8 18.95 22.08 6.96
N ASN A 9 17.81 21.84 7.62
CA ASN A 9 17.55 20.55 8.26
C ASN A 9 16.05 20.23 8.39
N LYS A 10 15.20 21.20 8.03
CA LYS A 10 13.75 21.03 8.11
C LYS A 10 13.26 20.30 6.86
N ILE A 11 12.47 19.27 7.07
CA ILE A 11 11.95 18.43 6.00
C ILE A 11 10.43 18.34 6.04
N HIS A 12 9.78 18.58 4.91
CA HIS A 12 8.34 18.44 4.75
C HIS A 12 8.03 17.22 3.89
N PHE A 13 7.15 16.35 4.37
CA PHE A 13 6.69 15.19 3.64
C PHE A 13 5.25 15.37 3.19
N THR A 14 4.98 15.00 1.95
CA THR A 14 3.62 14.86 1.43
C THR A 14 3.44 13.43 0.95
N SER A 15 2.54 12.69 1.60
CA SER A 15 2.24 11.29 1.24
C SER A 15 0.96 11.23 0.44
N LEU A 16 1.04 10.82 -0.82
CA LEU A 16 -0.11 10.69 -1.73
C LEU A 16 -0.38 9.22 -2.06
N GLY A 17 -1.61 8.95 -2.47
CA GLY A 17 -2.04 7.63 -2.91
C GLY A 17 -2.58 6.74 -1.81
N CYS A 18 -1.93 5.60 -1.57
CA CYS A 18 -2.50 4.51 -0.76
C CYS A 18 -1.75 4.27 0.56
N SER A 19 -2.35 3.46 1.43
CA SER A 19 -1.78 3.05 2.72
C SER A 19 -0.38 2.44 2.61
N ARG A 20 -0.05 1.76 1.50
CA ARG A 20 1.28 1.21 1.25
C ARG A 20 2.33 2.32 1.05
N ASN A 21 1.98 3.36 0.29
CA ASN A 21 2.82 4.55 0.16
C ASN A 21 2.95 5.28 1.50
N LEU A 22 1.88 5.33 2.32
CA LEU A 22 1.95 5.94 3.64
C LEU A 22 2.98 5.24 4.53
N VAL A 23 3.00 3.90 4.55
CA VAL A 23 4.03 3.14 5.29
C VAL A 23 5.44 3.47 4.75
N ASP A 24 5.62 3.57 3.43
CA ASP A 24 6.90 3.96 2.83
C ASP A 24 7.33 5.36 3.30
N THR A 25 6.38 6.29 3.39
CA THR A 25 6.63 7.65 3.92
C THR A 25 7.02 7.64 5.39
N GLU A 26 6.33 6.87 6.23
CA GLU A 26 6.63 6.76 7.66
C GLU A 26 8.00 6.12 7.93
N VAL A 27 8.42 5.20 7.06
CA VAL A 27 9.77 4.64 7.04
C VAL A 27 10.80 5.72 6.70
N MET A 28 10.60 6.46 5.60
CA MET A 28 11.51 7.56 5.22
C MET A 28 11.61 8.61 6.33
N LEU A 29 10.48 8.98 6.95
CA LEU A 29 10.43 9.87 8.11
C LEU A 29 11.26 9.35 9.28
N GLY A 30 11.16 8.06 9.59
CA GLY A 30 11.97 7.43 10.63
C GLY A 30 13.47 7.46 10.33
N ILE A 31 13.86 7.24 9.07
CA ILE A 31 15.26 7.26 8.63
C ILE A 31 15.84 8.68 8.77
N VAL A 32 15.15 9.69 8.25
CA VAL A 32 15.65 11.07 8.29
C VAL A 32 15.67 11.62 9.73
N LEU A 33 14.69 11.25 10.58
CA LEU A 33 14.68 11.64 11.98
C LEU A 33 15.89 11.06 12.73
N LYS A 34 16.23 9.77 12.50
CA LYS A 34 17.45 9.16 13.08
C LYS A 34 18.74 9.83 12.59
N ALA A 35 18.74 10.35 11.36
CA ALA A 35 19.87 11.09 10.80
C ALA A 35 19.94 12.55 11.29
N GLY A 36 18.97 13.00 12.10
CA GLY A 36 18.95 14.32 12.71
C GLY A 36 18.12 15.37 11.97
N TYR A 37 17.42 15.01 10.88
CA TYR A 37 16.49 15.92 10.22
C TYR A 37 15.24 16.20 11.06
N GLU A 38 14.67 17.39 10.90
CA GLU A 38 13.51 17.85 11.67
C GLU A 38 12.26 17.92 10.78
N PRO A 39 11.29 16.99 10.93
CA PRO A 39 10.02 17.09 10.22
C PRO A 39 9.27 18.38 10.56
N THR A 40 8.75 19.06 9.55
CA THR A 40 7.95 20.29 9.71
C THR A 40 6.62 20.20 8.96
N SER A 41 5.54 20.62 9.60
CA SER A 41 4.24 20.80 8.93
C SER A 41 4.16 22.12 8.17
N ASP A 42 5.00 23.10 8.53
CA ASP A 42 5.08 24.37 7.82
C ASP A 42 5.97 24.24 6.59
N MET A 43 5.33 24.29 5.42
CA MET A 43 6.00 24.24 4.13
C MET A 43 7.00 25.38 3.99
N GLN A 44 6.69 26.62 4.36
CA GLN A 44 7.58 27.76 4.08
C GLN A 44 8.92 27.69 4.82
N ASN A 45 8.94 26.93 5.92
CA ASN A 45 10.12 26.67 6.73
C ASN A 45 10.93 25.44 6.30
N ALA A 46 10.45 24.65 5.33
CA ALA A 46 11.12 23.44 4.89
C ALA A 46 12.30 23.78 3.96
N ASP A 47 13.43 23.10 4.21
CA ASP A 47 14.60 23.14 3.34
C ASP A 47 14.61 21.97 2.35
N PHE A 48 13.88 20.90 2.67
CA PHE A 48 13.67 19.74 1.83
C PHE A 48 12.19 19.41 1.76
N TYR A 49 11.69 19.13 0.56
CA TYR A 49 10.37 18.57 0.34
C TYR A 49 10.50 17.17 -0.22
N VAL A 50 9.77 16.23 0.35
CA VAL A 50 9.67 14.85 -0.15
C VAL A 50 8.22 14.56 -0.48
N ILE A 51 7.91 14.36 -1.75
CA ILE A 51 6.56 14.02 -2.20
C ILE A 51 6.54 12.55 -2.63
N ASN A 52 5.84 11.71 -1.86
CA ASN A 52 5.63 10.30 -2.19
C ASN A 52 4.35 10.14 -3.01
N THR A 53 4.51 9.80 -4.29
CA THR A 53 3.46 9.88 -5.32
C THR A 53 2.85 8.51 -5.65
N CYS A 54 1.62 8.53 -6.15
CA CYS A 54 0.95 7.36 -6.70
C CYS A 54 1.03 7.39 -8.23
N GLY A 55 1.35 6.25 -8.84
CA GLY A 55 1.41 6.11 -10.31
C GLY A 55 0.29 5.24 -10.89
N PHE A 56 -0.64 4.78 -10.06
CA PHE A 56 -1.60 3.74 -10.45
C PHE A 56 -2.88 4.31 -11.05
N LEU A 57 -3.66 5.08 -10.27
CA LEU A 57 -4.90 5.71 -10.75
C LEU A 57 -4.59 7.01 -11.47
N GLU A 58 -5.36 7.33 -12.52
CA GLU A 58 -5.26 8.62 -13.21
C GLU A 58 -5.50 9.81 -12.28
N SER A 59 -6.56 9.76 -11.49
CA SER A 59 -6.86 10.80 -10.49
C SER A 59 -5.69 11.01 -9.52
N ALA A 60 -5.04 9.94 -9.09
CA ALA A 60 -3.90 10.02 -8.17
C ALA A 60 -2.61 10.53 -8.87
N ARG A 61 -2.46 10.28 -10.18
CA ARG A 61 -1.38 10.89 -10.99
C ARG A 61 -1.61 12.39 -11.14
N GLN A 62 -2.86 12.81 -11.39
CA GLN A 62 -3.21 14.23 -11.49
C GLN A 62 -3.01 14.94 -10.15
N GLU A 63 -3.47 14.35 -9.04
CA GLU A 63 -3.23 14.88 -7.69
C GLU A 63 -1.74 15.08 -7.40
N ALA A 64 -0.89 14.12 -7.82
CA ALA A 64 0.56 14.25 -7.68
C ALA A 64 1.12 15.42 -8.50
N ILE A 65 0.68 15.59 -9.74
CA ILE A 65 1.07 16.70 -10.61
C ILE A 65 0.66 18.04 -9.99
N ASP A 66 -0.59 18.18 -9.58
CA ASP A 66 -1.14 19.41 -9.01
C ASP A 66 -0.44 19.78 -7.70
N THR A 67 -0.12 18.77 -6.87
CA THR A 67 0.63 18.95 -5.63
C THR A 67 2.05 19.46 -5.88
N ILE A 68 2.75 18.87 -6.86
CA ILE A 68 4.11 19.30 -7.22
C ILE A 68 4.08 20.73 -7.78
N GLU A 69 3.11 21.05 -8.62
CA GLU A 69 2.94 22.39 -9.20
C GLU A 69 2.65 23.44 -8.12
N GLY A 70 1.71 23.16 -7.21
CA GLY A 70 1.40 24.01 -6.06
C GLY A 70 2.60 24.20 -5.13
N LEU A 71 3.42 23.16 -4.94
CA LEU A 71 4.68 23.25 -4.19
C LEU A 71 5.65 24.22 -4.86
N PHE A 72 5.91 24.09 -6.17
CA PHE A 72 6.86 24.97 -6.86
C PHE A 72 6.44 26.44 -6.84
N ASN A 73 5.13 26.72 -6.76
CA ASN A 73 4.60 28.08 -6.65
C ASN A 73 4.76 28.72 -5.27
N SER A 74 4.92 27.92 -4.21
CA SER A 74 4.86 28.38 -2.81
C SER A 74 6.09 28.04 -1.96
N LYS A 75 6.95 27.14 -2.43
CA LYS A 75 8.13 26.70 -1.69
C LYS A 75 9.15 27.82 -1.51
N LYS A 76 9.98 27.68 -0.47
CA LYS A 76 11.22 28.45 -0.35
C LYS A 76 12.09 28.19 -1.58
N GLN A 77 12.64 29.24 -2.19
CA GLN A 77 13.40 29.13 -3.44
C GLN A 77 14.59 28.16 -3.33
N SER A 78 15.31 28.20 -2.20
CA SER A 78 16.46 27.35 -1.91
C SER A 78 16.11 25.92 -1.51
N ALA A 79 14.84 25.58 -1.34
CA ALA A 79 14.44 24.26 -0.88
C ALA A 79 14.61 23.21 -1.99
N LYS A 80 15.21 22.08 -1.63
CA LYS A 80 15.35 20.92 -2.51
C LYS A 80 14.04 20.14 -2.57
N VAL A 81 13.71 19.64 -3.76
CA VAL A 81 12.50 18.84 -3.98
C VAL A 81 12.89 17.43 -4.41
N ILE A 82 12.47 16.45 -3.63
CA ILE A 82 12.63 15.03 -3.88
C ILE A 82 11.24 14.47 -4.18
N VAL A 83 11.10 13.81 -5.32
CA VAL A 83 9.87 13.10 -5.66
C VAL A 83 10.15 11.61 -5.59
N THR A 84 9.27 10.88 -4.91
CA THR A 84 9.37 9.44 -4.73
C THR A 84 8.05 8.75 -5.02
N GLY A 85 8.02 7.42 -4.92
CA GLY A 85 6.81 6.62 -5.05
C GLY A 85 6.58 6.05 -6.45
N CYS A 86 5.36 5.55 -6.66
CA CYS A 86 5.02 4.71 -7.81
C CYS A 86 5.02 5.49 -9.13
N MET A 87 4.76 6.81 -9.10
CA MET A 87 4.77 7.63 -10.31
C MET A 87 6.19 7.80 -10.86
N VAL A 88 7.19 7.92 -9.99
CA VAL A 88 8.61 7.97 -10.38
C VAL A 88 9.02 6.72 -11.13
N GLN A 89 8.48 5.55 -10.76
CA GLN A 89 8.83 4.29 -11.42
C GLN A 89 8.16 4.11 -12.79
N SER A 90 6.96 4.68 -12.99
CA SER A 90 6.10 4.39 -14.14
C SER A 90 5.94 5.54 -15.13
N HIS A 91 6.07 6.78 -14.66
CA HIS A 91 5.79 8.01 -15.41
C HIS A 91 6.93 9.05 -15.20
N ARG A 92 8.16 8.56 -15.04
CA ARG A 92 9.34 9.40 -14.74
C ARG A 92 9.55 10.50 -15.77
N GLU A 93 9.42 10.16 -17.06
CA GLU A 93 9.72 11.09 -18.14
C GLU A 93 8.72 12.27 -18.17
N ILE A 94 7.44 12.02 -17.83
CA ILE A 94 6.44 13.08 -17.65
C ILE A 94 6.84 14.03 -16.52
N LEU A 95 7.31 13.48 -15.39
CA LEU A 95 7.77 14.30 -14.26
C LEU A 95 8.99 15.13 -14.62
N LYS A 96 9.96 14.56 -15.37
CA LYS A 96 11.16 15.27 -15.82
C LYS A 96 10.84 16.39 -16.80
N GLU A 97 9.96 16.14 -17.75
CA GLU A 97 9.55 17.12 -18.75
C GLU A 97 8.79 18.28 -18.10
N LYS A 98 7.80 17.98 -17.24
CA LYS A 98 6.96 19.01 -16.61
C LYS A 98 7.69 19.75 -15.48
N PHE A 99 8.56 19.07 -14.74
CA PHE A 99 9.20 19.60 -13.54
C PHE A 99 10.73 19.39 -13.54
N PRO A 100 11.47 20.06 -14.44
CA PRO A 100 12.93 19.91 -14.55
C PRO A 100 13.69 20.38 -13.30
N ALA A 101 13.04 21.16 -12.41
CA ALA A 101 13.61 21.67 -11.16
C ALA A 101 13.55 20.67 -9.98
N ILE A 102 13.03 19.45 -10.17
CA ILE A 102 13.11 18.39 -9.15
C ILE A 102 14.58 17.96 -9.00
N HIS A 103 15.05 17.91 -7.75
CA HIS A 103 16.44 17.65 -7.42
C HIS A 103 16.76 16.16 -7.36
N TYR A 104 15.76 15.33 -7.03
CA TYR A 104 15.98 13.90 -6.95
C TYR A 104 14.72 13.11 -7.21
N TYR A 105 14.87 12.01 -7.95
CA TYR A 105 13.83 11.03 -8.21
C TYR A 105 14.18 9.73 -7.50
N LEU A 106 13.36 9.33 -6.52
CA LEU A 106 13.59 8.13 -5.72
C LEU A 106 12.55 7.06 -6.05
N GLY A 107 13.00 5.88 -6.47
CA GLY A 107 12.10 4.77 -6.81
C GLY A 107 11.21 4.32 -5.65
N SER A 108 10.07 3.71 -5.96
CA SER A 108 9.05 3.35 -4.94
C SER A 108 9.49 2.29 -3.92
N GLY A 109 10.57 1.55 -4.18
CA GLY A 109 11.14 0.55 -3.27
C GLY A 109 12.41 1.00 -2.57
N ASP A 110 12.87 2.22 -2.86
CA ASP A 110 14.23 2.69 -2.54
C ASP A 110 14.28 3.66 -1.35
N VAL A 111 13.39 3.45 -0.37
CA VAL A 111 13.22 4.35 0.78
C VAL A 111 14.50 4.59 1.59
N GLU A 112 15.45 3.65 1.55
CA GLU A 112 16.72 3.72 2.26
C GLU A 112 17.67 4.77 1.69
N ASN A 113 17.59 5.02 0.38
CA ASN A 113 18.41 6.01 -0.30
C ASN A 113 17.89 7.45 -0.10
N ILE A 114 16.89 7.67 0.77
CA ILE A 114 16.39 9.01 1.08
C ILE A 114 17.50 9.93 1.62
N LEU A 115 18.43 9.43 2.44
CA LEU A 115 19.54 10.25 2.94
C LEU A 115 20.50 10.67 1.81
N GLN A 116 20.75 9.76 0.86
CA GLN A 116 21.52 10.08 -0.34
C GLN A 116 20.81 11.14 -1.18
N ALA A 117 19.50 11.00 -1.38
CA ALA A 117 18.68 11.96 -2.12
C ALA A 117 18.74 13.37 -1.50
N LEU A 118 18.71 13.48 -0.17
CA LEU A 118 18.82 14.76 0.54
C LEU A 118 20.22 15.39 0.40
N SER A 119 21.27 14.55 0.46
CA SER A 119 22.66 14.99 0.34
C SER A 119 23.08 15.38 -1.09
N SER A 120 22.37 14.91 -2.12
CA SER A 120 22.73 15.15 -3.52
C SER A 120 22.67 16.65 -3.86
N GLU A 121 23.78 17.20 -4.37
CA GLU A 121 23.85 18.60 -4.83
C GLU A 121 23.38 18.78 -6.28
N GLU A 122 23.43 17.71 -7.08
CA GLU A 122 22.97 17.69 -8.47
C GLU A 122 21.61 17.01 -8.60
N ALA A 123 20.87 17.40 -9.64
CA ALA A 123 19.69 16.68 -10.09
C ALA A 123 20.10 15.26 -10.49
N LYS A 124 19.81 14.26 -9.64
CA LYS A 124 20.18 12.87 -9.90
C LYS A 124 18.96 11.98 -9.98
N ASP A 125 19.06 11.05 -10.90
CA ASP A 125 18.11 9.97 -11.05
C ASP A 125 18.54 8.81 -10.16
N GLY A 126 17.94 8.74 -8.97
CA GLY A 126 18.18 7.68 -8.01
C GLY A 126 17.32 6.46 -8.22
N THR A 127 16.65 6.32 -9.36
CA THR A 127 15.88 5.10 -9.62
C THR A 127 16.83 3.92 -9.71
N THR A 128 16.91 3.15 -8.64
CA THR A 128 17.58 1.85 -8.61
C THR A 128 16.59 0.73 -8.95
N ASP A 129 17.12 -0.45 -9.26
CA ASP A 129 16.31 -1.68 -9.35
C ASP A 129 15.88 -2.21 -7.98
N ALA A 130 16.18 -1.50 -6.88
CA ALA A 130 15.77 -1.88 -5.54
C ALA A 130 14.24 -1.71 -5.39
N LYS A 131 13.52 -2.80 -5.57
CA LYS A 131 12.04 -2.83 -5.56
C LYS A 131 11.42 -3.10 -4.19
N SER A 132 12.22 -3.38 -3.17
CA SER A 132 11.72 -3.54 -1.79
C SER A 132 12.82 -3.50 -0.74
N TYR A 133 12.54 -2.80 0.36
CA TYR A 133 13.37 -2.69 1.55
C TYR A 133 12.99 -3.72 2.64
N LEU A 134 11.94 -4.52 2.44
CA LEU A 134 11.33 -5.35 3.49
C LEU A 134 12.22 -6.48 4.04
N GLN A 135 13.37 -6.75 3.42
CA GLN A 135 14.31 -7.80 3.86
C GLN A 135 15.27 -7.34 4.96
N GLN A 136 15.26 -6.07 5.36
CA GLN A 136 16.12 -5.57 6.44
C GLN A 136 15.47 -5.73 7.83
N ALA A 137 16.30 -5.95 8.85
CA ALA A 137 15.88 -6.41 10.17
C ALA A 137 15.23 -5.32 11.06
N GLU A 138 15.63 -4.06 10.89
CA GLU A 138 15.09 -2.94 11.66
C GLU A 138 15.04 -1.68 10.80
N ILE A 139 13.82 -1.24 10.52
CA ILE A 139 13.62 0.00 9.79
C ILE A 139 12.91 0.97 10.72
N PRO A 140 13.52 2.14 11.00
CA PRO A 140 12.87 3.15 11.83
C PRO A 140 11.58 3.61 11.17
N ARG A 141 10.53 3.82 11.98
CA ARG A 141 9.24 4.30 11.50
C ARG A 141 8.72 5.38 12.43
N LEU A 142 8.28 6.49 11.87
CA LEU A 142 7.56 7.55 12.59
C LEU A 142 6.09 7.50 12.16
N LEU A 143 5.20 7.12 13.07
CA LEU A 143 3.78 7.02 12.77
C LEU A 143 3.17 8.40 12.49
N SER A 144 2.42 8.48 11.40
CA SER A 144 1.71 9.67 10.93
C SER A 144 0.19 9.54 11.02
N THR A 145 -0.28 8.35 11.41
CA THR A 145 -1.68 8.02 11.65
C THR A 145 -2.11 8.44 13.07
N PRO A 146 -3.43 8.62 13.31
CA PRO A 146 -3.95 8.73 14.68
C PRO A 146 -3.44 7.61 15.58
N SER A 147 -3.20 7.92 16.86
CA SER A 147 -2.53 7.02 17.81
C SER A 147 -3.21 5.66 18.02
N HIS A 148 -4.48 5.52 17.65
CA HIS A 148 -5.25 4.30 17.86
C HIS A 148 -5.08 3.25 16.75
N TYR A 149 -4.57 3.59 15.56
CA TYR A 149 -4.36 2.60 14.49
C TYR A 149 -3.03 2.78 13.77
N ALA A 150 -2.53 1.71 13.16
CA ALA A 150 -1.39 1.79 12.24
C ALA A 150 -1.53 0.74 11.14
N TYR A 151 -1.04 1.07 9.94
CA TYR A 151 -0.91 0.09 8.87
C TYR A 151 0.31 -0.81 9.11
N LEU A 152 0.24 -2.10 8.80
CA LEU A 152 1.36 -3.03 8.86
C LEU A 152 1.57 -3.66 7.48
N LYS A 153 2.59 -3.19 6.76
CA LYS A 153 2.93 -3.71 5.42
C LYS A 153 3.69 -5.02 5.57
N ILE A 154 3.05 -6.14 5.23
CA ILE A 154 3.64 -7.49 5.41
C ILE A 154 4.35 -8.02 4.16
N ALA A 155 4.01 -7.50 2.99
CA ALA A 155 4.61 -7.87 1.72
C ALA A 155 4.60 -6.69 0.73
N GLU A 156 5.45 -6.79 -0.28
CA GLU A 156 5.54 -5.85 -1.39
C GLU A 156 5.60 -6.59 -2.73
N GLY A 157 5.13 -5.95 -3.79
CA GLY A 157 5.00 -6.58 -5.10
C GLY A 157 3.83 -7.56 -5.16
N CYS A 158 3.60 -8.13 -6.34
CA CYS A 158 2.47 -9.04 -6.57
C CYS A 158 2.85 -10.11 -7.58
N LYS A 159 2.39 -11.35 -7.34
CA LYS A 159 2.54 -12.48 -8.29
C LYS A 159 1.48 -12.45 -9.38
N LYS A 160 0.30 -11.87 -9.10
CA LYS A 160 -0.81 -11.85 -10.05
C LYS A 160 -0.47 -10.94 -11.25
N ARG A 161 -0.89 -11.37 -12.44
CA ARG A 161 -0.69 -10.65 -13.72
C ARG A 161 -2.02 -10.17 -14.28
N CYS A 162 -2.78 -9.44 -13.46
CA CYS A 162 -4.09 -8.92 -13.85
C CYS A 162 -3.93 -7.96 -15.03
N ALA A 163 -4.79 -8.08 -16.05
CA ALA A 163 -4.63 -7.36 -17.32
C ALA A 163 -4.61 -5.83 -17.17
N PHE A 164 -5.28 -5.31 -16.15
CA PHE A 164 -5.39 -3.87 -15.86
C PHE A 164 -4.32 -3.35 -14.87
N CYS A 165 -3.45 -4.22 -14.33
CA CYS A 165 -2.61 -3.87 -13.18
C CYS A 165 -1.13 -3.72 -13.55
N ILE A 166 -0.59 -2.51 -13.38
CA ILE A 166 0.83 -2.19 -13.63
C ILE A 166 1.77 -2.47 -12.43
N ILE A 167 1.22 -2.92 -11.30
CA ILE A 167 1.98 -3.13 -10.06
C ILE A 167 3.19 -4.07 -10.23
N PRO A 168 3.11 -5.20 -10.96
CA PRO A 168 4.29 -6.05 -11.16
C PRO A 168 5.46 -5.34 -11.86
N MET A 169 5.18 -4.32 -12.70
CA MET A 169 6.20 -3.50 -13.33
C MET A 169 6.80 -2.49 -12.33
N ILE A 170 5.95 -1.87 -11.50
CA ILE A 170 6.35 -0.83 -10.55
C ILE A 170 7.06 -1.42 -9.32
N LYS A 171 6.39 -2.34 -8.61
CA LYS A 171 6.82 -2.89 -7.32
C LYS A 171 7.53 -4.25 -7.45
N GLY A 172 7.54 -4.84 -8.65
CA GLY A 172 8.22 -6.11 -8.90
C GLY A 172 7.44 -7.35 -8.44
N ALA A 173 8.16 -8.47 -8.41
CA ALA A 173 7.65 -9.73 -7.90
C ALA A 173 7.35 -9.65 -6.40
N LEU A 174 6.47 -10.54 -5.92
CA LEU A 174 6.14 -10.67 -4.51
C LEU A 174 7.41 -10.88 -3.67
N LYS A 175 7.55 -10.06 -2.63
CA LYS A 175 8.55 -10.17 -1.57
C LYS A 175 7.84 -10.00 -0.23
N SER A 176 7.78 -11.06 0.55
CA SER A 176 7.12 -11.08 1.86
C SER A 176 8.15 -10.90 2.98
N LYS A 177 7.77 -10.20 4.06
CA LYS A 177 8.51 -10.23 5.34
C LYS A 177 8.46 -11.64 5.93
N SER A 178 9.49 -12.02 6.70
CA SER A 178 9.41 -13.20 7.57
C SER A 178 8.37 -12.99 8.67
N ILE A 179 7.81 -14.07 9.20
CA ILE A 179 6.88 -14.02 10.34
C ILE A 179 7.50 -13.27 11.52
N ASP A 180 8.77 -13.55 11.84
CA ASP A 180 9.49 -12.90 12.93
C ASP A 180 9.61 -11.37 12.75
N GLN A 181 9.90 -10.91 11.54
CA GLN A 181 9.91 -9.47 11.23
C GLN A 181 8.53 -8.84 11.44
N VAL A 182 7.46 -9.52 10.99
CA VAL A 182 6.09 -9.02 11.17
C VAL A 182 5.73 -8.98 12.66
N ILE A 183 6.03 -10.04 13.43
CA ILE A 183 5.78 -10.10 14.88
C ILE A 183 6.53 -8.99 15.61
N LYS A 184 7.79 -8.75 15.25
CA LYS A 184 8.62 -7.69 15.86
C LYS A 184 8.02 -6.31 15.63
N GLU A 185 7.64 -6.00 14.38
CA GLU A 185 7.00 -4.71 14.05
C GLU A 185 5.62 -4.60 14.72
N PHE A 186 4.84 -5.68 14.73
CA PHE A 186 3.55 -5.73 15.40
C PHE A 186 3.66 -5.38 16.89
N LYS A 187 4.59 -6.03 17.62
CA LYS A 187 4.87 -5.72 19.03
C LYS A 187 5.33 -4.27 19.23
N ALA A 188 6.17 -3.76 18.33
CA ALA A 188 6.62 -2.38 18.38
C ALA A 188 5.46 -1.38 18.20
N LEU A 189 4.51 -1.65 17.31
CA LEU A 189 3.30 -0.82 17.13
C LEU A 189 2.41 -0.87 18.37
N LEU A 190 2.17 -2.05 18.95
CA LEU A 190 1.41 -2.18 20.19
C LEU A 190 2.05 -1.42 21.36
N SER A 191 3.39 -1.46 21.47
CA SER A 191 4.13 -0.74 22.51
C SER A 191 4.01 0.79 22.40
N GLN A 192 3.67 1.31 21.22
CA GLN A 192 3.39 2.73 20.97
C GLN A 192 1.93 3.11 21.28
N GLY A 193 1.13 2.17 21.78
CA GLY A 193 -0.27 2.40 22.17
C GLY A 193 -1.29 2.13 21.06
N VAL A 194 -0.86 1.66 19.89
CA VAL A 194 -1.74 1.31 18.77
C VAL A 194 -2.72 0.21 19.20
N LYS A 195 -4.01 0.40 18.86
CA LYS A 195 -5.11 -0.52 19.19
C LYS A 195 -5.65 -1.25 17.98
N GLU A 196 -5.48 -0.74 16.76
CA GLU A 196 -5.89 -1.41 15.54
C GLU A 196 -4.73 -1.51 14.55
N ILE A 197 -4.39 -2.73 14.17
CA ILE A 197 -3.35 -3.03 13.20
C ILE A 197 -4.01 -3.41 11.88
N ILE A 198 -3.83 -2.57 10.87
CA ILE A 198 -4.41 -2.78 9.55
C ILE A 198 -3.35 -3.41 8.64
N MET A 199 -3.47 -4.71 8.42
CA MET A 199 -2.52 -5.47 7.62
C MET A 199 -2.74 -5.21 6.13
N ILE A 200 -1.66 -4.87 5.43
CA ILE A 200 -1.69 -4.49 4.02
C ILE A 200 -0.59 -5.19 3.22
N ALA A 201 -0.93 -5.47 1.96
CA ALA A 201 -0.03 -5.89 0.89
C ALA A 201 -0.66 -5.48 -0.46
N GLN A 202 -0.04 -5.82 -1.59
CA GLN A 202 -0.72 -5.77 -2.89
C GLN A 202 -1.81 -6.85 -2.99
N ASP A 203 -1.50 -8.04 -2.47
CA ASP A 203 -2.43 -9.11 -2.17
C ASP A 203 -1.99 -9.78 -0.86
N LEU A 204 -2.85 -9.73 0.15
CA LEU A 204 -2.56 -10.25 1.48
C LEU A 204 -2.51 -11.78 1.49
N GLY A 205 -3.37 -12.42 0.69
CA GLY A 205 -3.49 -13.88 0.62
C GLY A 205 -2.27 -14.55 0.00
N ASP A 206 -1.41 -13.77 -0.65
CA ASP A 206 -0.16 -14.26 -1.25
C ASP A 206 1.03 -14.26 -0.29
N PHE A 207 0.90 -13.71 0.93
CA PHE A 207 1.98 -13.66 1.91
C PHE A 207 2.61 -15.05 2.17
N GLY A 208 3.95 -15.12 2.04
CA GLY A 208 4.75 -16.32 2.26
C GLY A 208 4.93 -17.22 1.03
N LYS A 209 4.14 -17.04 -0.04
CA LYS A 209 4.22 -17.92 -1.22
C LYS A 209 5.49 -17.71 -2.05
N ASP A 210 6.15 -16.57 -1.94
CA ASP A 210 7.50 -16.33 -2.47
C ASP A 210 8.58 -17.13 -1.74
N ARG A 211 8.27 -17.68 -0.56
CA ARG A 211 9.12 -18.57 0.23
C ARG A 211 8.61 -20.02 0.27
N MET A 212 7.72 -20.39 -0.66
CA MET A 212 7.09 -21.72 -0.72
C MET A 212 6.19 -22.05 0.49
N GLU A 213 5.70 -21.04 1.22
CA GLU A 213 4.71 -21.20 2.30
C GLU A 213 3.31 -21.00 1.70
N SER A 214 2.54 -22.08 1.52
CA SER A 214 1.20 -22.00 0.91
C SER A 214 0.14 -21.37 1.79
N ASP A 215 0.32 -21.43 3.12
CA ASP A 215 -0.61 -20.99 4.17
C ASP A 215 -0.01 -19.86 5.04
N GLY A 216 0.96 -19.12 4.49
CA GLY A 216 1.75 -18.13 5.24
C GLY A 216 0.91 -17.10 5.99
N LEU A 217 -0.16 -16.57 5.38
CA LEU A 217 -1.05 -15.61 6.05
C LEU A 217 -1.77 -16.23 7.25
N THR A 218 -2.33 -17.43 7.09
CA THR A 218 -3.03 -18.16 8.15
C THR A 218 -2.10 -18.46 9.32
N THR A 219 -0.88 -18.93 9.02
CA THR A 219 0.16 -19.19 10.04
C THR A 219 0.56 -17.90 10.75
N LEU A 220 0.78 -16.80 10.02
CA LEU A 220 1.09 -15.51 10.62
C LEU A 220 -0.02 -15.05 11.58
N LEU A 221 -1.29 -15.13 11.18
CA LEU A 221 -2.41 -14.73 12.05
C LEU A 221 -2.46 -15.58 13.32
N LYS A 222 -2.26 -16.89 13.21
CA LYS A 222 -2.17 -17.81 14.37
C LYS A 222 -1.02 -17.43 15.31
N GLU A 223 0.12 -16.99 14.79
CA GLU A 223 1.22 -16.51 15.65
C GLU A 223 0.91 -15.15 16.29
N LEU A 224 0.28 -14.23 15.55
CA LEU A 224 -0.07 -12.91 16.07
C LEU A 224 -1.08 -12.97 17.20
N ILE A 225 -2.10 -13.84 17.13
CA ILE A 225 -3.09 -13.98 18.21
C ILE A 225 -2.50 -14.60 19.49
N LYS A 226 -1.35 -15.25 19.45
CA LYS A 226 -0.67 -15.70 20.69
C LYS A 226 -0.12 -14.54 21.52
N ILE A 227 0.01 -13.35 20.93
CA ILE A 227 0.46 -12.15 21.64
C ILE A 227 -0.70 -11.64 22.49
N GLU A 228 -0.54 -11.61 23.81
CA GLU A 228 -1.58 -11.09 24.69
C GLU A 228 -1.75 -9.57 24.52
N GLY A 229 -2.99 -9.11 24.63
CA GLY A 229 -3.32 -7.69 24.57
C GLY A 229 -4.71 -7.41 24.01
N ASN A 230 -5.16 -6.17 24.19
CA ASN A 230 -6.39 -5.68 23.58
C ASN A 230 -6.05 -4.86 22.34
N TYR A 231 -6.22 -5.48 21.18
CA TYR A 231 -6.00 -4.89 19.87
C TYR A 231 -6.91 -5.56 18.83
N TRP A 232 -7.04 -4.91 17.69
CA TRP A 232 -7.70 -5.44 16.50
C TRP A 232 -6.71 -5.66 15.37
N ILE A 233 -6.99 -6.66 14.54
CA ILE A 233 -6.33 -6.94 13.27
C ILE A 233 -7.38 -6.79 12.18
N ARG A 234 -7.15 -5.88 11.23
CA ARG A 234 -7.98 -5.73 10.03
C ARG A 234 -7.20 -6.18 8.80
N LEU A 235 -7.82 -6.98 7.95
CA LEU A 235 -7.23 -7.51 6.73
C LEU A 235 -7.71 -6.71 5.53
N LEU A 236 -6.80 -6.10 4.76
CA LEU A 236 -7.12 -5.42 3.51
C LEU A 236 -6.49 -6.13 2.31
N TYR A 237 -7.13 -6.01 1.15
CA TYR A 237 -6.66 -6.59 -0.12
C TYR A 237 -6.54 -8.12 -0.11
N LEU A 238 -7.59 -8.83 0.27
CA LEU A 238 -7.64 -10.29 0.30
C LEU A 238 -8.40 -10.83 -0.91
N TYR A 239 -7.68 -11.44 -1.85
CA TYR A 239 -8.28 -11.96 -3.07
C TYR A 239 -9.19 -13.18 -2.82
N PRO A 240 -10.34 -13.31 -3.51
CA PRO A 240 -11.28 -14.41 -3.27
C PRO A 240 -10.66 -15.81 -3.46
N ASP A 241 -9.74 -15.96 -4.42
CA ASP A 241 -9.05 -17.24 -4.69
C ASP A 241 -8.08 -17.66 -3.57
N GLU A 242 -7.79 -16.77 -2.63
CA GLU A 242 -6.85 -17.02 -1.52
C GLU A 242 -7.56 -17.18 -0.17
N ILE A 243 -8.89 -17.15 -0.14
CA ILE A 243 -9.69 -17.34 1.08
C ILE A 243 -9.97 -18.84 1.25
N THR A 244 -9.19 -19.49 2.11
CA THR A 244 -9.34 -20.91 2.44
C THR A 244 -10.25 -21.13 3.65
N ASP A 245 -10.74 -22.36 3.83
CA ASP A 245 -11.51 -22.71 5.03
C ASP A 245 -10.71 -22.47 6.32
N ASP A 246 -9.42 -22.81 6.33
CA ASP A 246 -8.54 -22.56 7.47
C ASP A 246 -8.40 -21.07 7.80
N LEU A 247 -8.37 -20.20 6.80
CA LEU A 247 -8.31 -18.75 7.02
C LEU A 247 -9.62 -18.24 7.63
N ILE A 248 -10.76 -18.72 7.14
CA ILE A 248 -12.08 -18.38 7.70
C ILE A 248 -12.17 -18.85 9.16
N ASP A 249 -11.73 -20.07 9.44
CA ASP A 249 -11.76 -20.63 10.80
C ASP A 249 -10.85 -19.84 11.75
N VAL A 250 -9.68 -19.36 11.28
CA VAL A 250 -8.82 -18.46 12.07
C VAL A 250 -9.48 -17.13 12.36
N ILE A 251 -10.10 -16.48 11.36
CA ILE A 251 -10.82 -15.21 11.55
C ILE A 251 -11.95 -15.39 12.58
N GLN A 252 -12.67 -16.50 12.53
CA GLN A 252 -13.76 -16.80 13.47
C GLN A 252 -13.26 -17.13 14.88
N SER A 253 -12.07 -17.75 15.00
CA SER A 253 -11.57 -18.26 16.28
C SER A 253 -11.20 -17.20 17.31
N ASP A 254 -10.96 -15.96 16.88
CA ASP A 254 -10.49 -14.89 17.77
C ASP A 254 -11.10 -13.54 17.40
N SER A 255 -11.85 -12.94 18.34
CA SER A 255 -12.54 -11.64 18.15
C SER A 255 -11.60 -10.46 17.92
N ARG A 256 -10.28 -10.63 18.13
CA ARG A 256 -9.28 -9.61 17.79
C ARG A 256 -9.04 -9.54 16.28
N ILE A 257 -9.34 -10.59 15.52
CA ILE A 257 -9.33 -10.53 14.05
C ILE A 257 -10.72 -10.06 13.61
N LEU A 258 -10.79 -8.84 13.07
CA LEU A 258 -12.07 -8.29 12.67
C LEU A 258 -12.65 -9.06 11.48
N PRO A 259 -13.95 -9.40 11.50
CA PRO A 259 -14.64 -10.03 10.38
C PRO A 259 -14.93 -9.00 9.28
N TYR A 260 -13.89 -8.33 8.80
CA TYR A 260 -13.91 -7.32 7.75
C TYR A 260 -12.97 -7.75 6.63
N LEU A 261 -13.53 -8.05 5.47
CA LEU A 261 -12.78 -8.53 4.31
C LEU A 261 -12.93 -7.55 3.15
N ASP A 262 -11.81 -6.91 2.78
CA ASP A 262 -11.67 -6.18 1.53
C ASP A 262 -11.29 -7.16 0.41
N MET A 263 -12.29 -7.58 -0.35
CA MET A 263 -12.24 -8.65 -1.34
C MET A 263 -12.44 -8.09 -2.76
N PRO A 264 -11.37 -7.72 -3.48
CA PRO A 264 -11.47 -7.02 -4.76
C PRO A 264 -11.90 -7.95 -5.92
N LEU A 265 -13.21 -8.04 -6.18
CA LEU A 265 -13.80 -8.89 -7.23
C LEU A 265 -13.49 -8.39 -8.65
N GLN A 266 -13.55 -7.08 -8.86
CA GLN A 266 -13.44 -6.36 -10.15
C GLN A 266 -14.62 -6.58 -11.10
N HIS A 267 -15.08 -7.81 -11.26
CA HIS A 267 -16.26 -8.12 -12.08
C HIS A 267 -16.92 -9.40 -11.58
N ILE A 268 -18.04 -9.81 -12.21
CA ILE A 268 -18.68 -11.11 -11.94
C ILE A 268 -18.82 -11.97 -13.19
N ASN A 269 -18.99 -11.39 -14.37
CA ASN A 269 -19.08 -12.14 -15.63
C ASN A 269 -17.79 -12.93 -15.92
N ASP A 270 -17.94 -14.21 -16.26
CA ASP A 270 -16.82 -15.14 -16.45
C ASP A 270 -15.91 -14.77 -17.64
N ARG A 271 -16.46 -14.25 -18.74
CA ARG A 271 -15.67 -13.84 -19.91
C ARG A 271 -14.81 -12.63 -19.54
N VAL A 272 -15.40 -11.63 -18.89
CA VAL A 272 -14.71 -10.43 -18.43
C VAL A 272 -13.65 -10.78 -17.38
N LEU A 273 -13.99 -11.61 -16.37
CA LEU A 273 -13.04 -12.09 -15.35
C LEU A 273 -11.84 -12.79 -15.98
N LYS A 274 -12.06 -13.65 -16.98
CA LYS A 274 -10.98 -14.30 -17.73
C LYS A 274 -10.12 -13.30 -18.49
N ALA A 275 -10.73 -12.31 -19.15
CA ALA A 275 -10.01 -11.25 -19.85
C ALA A 275 -9.21 -10.34 -18.90
N MET A 276 -9.68 -10.15 -17.67
CA MET A 276 -8.95 -9.50 -16.58
C MET A 276 -7.81 -10.35 -16.00
N HIS A 277 -7.66 -11.61 -16.43
CA HIS A 277 -6.78 -12.62 -15.86
C HIS A 277 -7.07 -12.93 -14.38
N ARG A 278 -8.35 -12.92 -13.98
CA ARG A 278 -8.76 -13.47 -12.69
C ARG A 278 -8.74 -14.99 -12.74
N LYS A 279 -8.36 -15.61 -11.61
CA LYS A 279 -8.42 -17.07 -11.46
C LYS A 279 -9.82 -17.56 -11.08
N THR A 280 -10.64 -16.67 -10.55
CA THR A 280 -12.00 -16.96 -10.11
C THR A 280 -13.02 -16.79 -11.22
N ASN A 281 -14.12 -17.53 -11.11
CA ASN A 281 -15.34 -17.37 -11.88
C ASN A 281 -16.53 -16.95 -10.97
N LYS A 282 -17.68 -16.64 -11.57
CA LYS A 282 -18.92 -16.27 -10.88
C LYS A 282 -19.32 -17.25 -9.80
N ALA A 283 -19.31 -18.55 -10.11
CA ALA A 283 -19.74 -19.58 -9.18
C ALA A 283 -18.83 -19.65 -7.94
N GLN A 284 -17.52 -19.52 -8.13
CA GLN A 284 -16.55 -19.47 -7.03
C GLN A 284 -16.70 -18.21 -6.16
N ILE A 285 -16.94 -17.06 -6.79
CA ILE A 285 -17.16 -15.79 -6.09
C ILE A 285 -18.43 -15.85 -5.23
N ILE A 286 -19.54 -16.34 -5.79
CA ILE A 286 -20.79 -16.51 -5.04
C ILE A 286 -20.58 -17.50 -3.90
N SER A 287 -19.96 -18.65 -4.18
CA SER A 287 -19.72 -19.68 -3.17
C SER A 287 -18.88 -19.16 -2.00
N ILE A 288 -17.84 -18.34 -2.24
CA ILE A 288 -17.05 -17.79 -1.14
C ILE A 288 -17.81 -16.74 -0.33
N ILE A 289 -18.64 -15.89 -0.98
CA ILE A 289 -19.50 -14.92 -0.29
C ILE A 289 -20.50 -15.64 0.62
N GLU A 290 -21.19 -16.64 0.10
CA GLU A 290 -22.16 -17.43 0.86
C GLU A 290 -21.47 -18.18 2.01
N LYS A 291 -20.33 -18.81 1.74
CA LYS A 291 -19.54 -19.50 2.76
C LYS A 291 -19.13 -18.56 3.90
N LEU A 292 -18.62 -17.37 3.57
CA LEU A 292 -18.23 -16.36 4.55
C LEU A 292 -19.41 -15.95 5.41
N ARG A 293 -20.56 -15.64 4.80
CA ARG A 293 -21.77 -15.25 5.53
C ARG A 293 -22.38 -16.35 6.37
N ASN A 294 -22.26 -17.61 5.94
CA ASN A 294 -22.74 -18.75 6.70
C ASN A 294 -21.85 -19.04 7.91
N LYS A 295 -20.52 -18.97 7.76
CA LYS A 295 -19.58 -19.23 8.85
C LYS A 295 -19.43 -18.05 9.80
N ILE A 296 -19.52 -16.82 9.29
CA ILE A 296 -19.32 -15.56 10.04
C ILE A 296 -20.50 -14.63 9.69
N PRO A 297 -21.65 -14.76 10.40
CA PRO A 297 -22.86 -13.99 10.08
C PRO A 297 -22.68 -12.47 10.08
N GLU A 298 -21.76 -11.95 10.89
CA GLU A 298 -21.42 -10.53 11.01
C GLU A 298 -20.35 -10.04 10.03
N VAL A 299 -19.94 -10.87 9.06
CA VAL A 299 -18.87 -10.51 8.12
C VAL A 299 -19.26 -9.31 7.26
N VAL A 300 -18.38 -8.31 7.27
CA VAL A 300 -18.47 -7.15 6.38
C VAL A 300 -17.60 -7.41 5.16
N ILE A 301 -18.21 -7.42 3.98
CA ILE A 301 -17.52 -7.61 2.71
C ILE A 301 -17.46 -6.28 1.95
N ARG A 302 -16.25 -5.74 1.83
CA ARG A 302 -15.94 -4.63 0.94
C ARG A 302 -15.41 -5.16 -0.39
N THR A 303 -15.78 -4.54 -1.50
CA THR A 303 -15.23 -4.87 -2.81
C THR A 303 -14.96 -3.63 -3.66
N SER A 304 -14.22 -3.85 -4.74
CA SER A 304 -14.05 -2.91 -5.85
C SER A 304 -14.51 -3.60 -7.12
N LEU A 305 -15.30 -2.90 -7.92
CA LEU A 305 -15.80 -3.32 -9.23
C LEU A 305 -15.29 -2.34 -10.29
N MET A 306 -15.00 -2.86 -11.48
CA MET A 306 -14.54 -2.10 -12.63
C MET A 306 -15.51 -2.32 -13.77
N VAL A 307 -16.05 -1.22 -14.29
CA VAL A 307 -16.99 -1.19 -15.43
C VAL A 307 -16.28 -0.59 -16.63
N GLY A 308 -16.74 -0.88 -17.84
CA GLY A 308 -16.10 -0.40 -19.06
C GLY A 308 -14.75 -1.07 -19.34
N PHE A 309 -14.49 -2.25 -18.78
CA PHE A 309 -13.29 -3.02 -19.13
C PHE A 309 -13.24 -3.27 -20.65
N PRO A 310 -12.08 -3.21 -21.32
CA PRO A 310 -12.01 -3.32 -22.78
C PRO A 310 -12.76 -4.53 -23.34
N GLY A 311 -13.81 -4.24 -24.10
CA GLY A 311 -14.68 -5.23 -24.73
C GLY A 311 -15.85 -5.74 -23.88
N GLU A 312 -16.11 -5.16 -22.70
CA GLU A 312 -17.34 -5.41 -21.91
C GLU A 312 -18.59 -5.07 -22.73
N THR A 313 -19.60 -5.94 -22.69
CA THR A 313 -20.89 -5.72 -23.37
C THR A 313 -21.97 -5.28 -22.40
N GLU A 314 -23.07 -4.74 -22.92
CA GLU A 314 -24.23 -4.32 -22.13
C GLU A 314 -24.81 -5.49 -21.33
N GLU A 315 -24.88 -6.69 -21.91
CA GLU A 315 -25.38 -7.88 -21.22
C GLU A 315 -24.53 -8.26 -19.99
N GLU A 316 -23.21 -8.10 -20.10
CA GLU A 316 -22.27 -8.41 -19.02
C GLU A 316 -22.31 -7.37 -17.91
N PHE A 317 -22.54 -6.11 -18.27
CA PHE A 317 -22.83 -5.04 -17.33
C PHE A 317 -24.15 -5.28 -16.59
N GLN A 318 -25.22 -5.68 -17.30
CA GLN A 318 -26.48 -6.03 -16.66
C GLN A 318 -26.34 -7.24 -15.73
N GLU A 319 -25.51 -8.23 -16.09
CA GLU A 319 -25.18 -9.35 -15.20
C GLU A 319 -24.48 -8.88 -13.91
N LEU A 320 -23.53 -7.94 -14.01
CA LEU A 320 -22.88 -7.34 -12.84
C LEU A 320 -23.89 -6.63 -11.93
N LYS A 321 -24.80 -5.86 -12.53
CA LYS A 321 -25.87 -5.17 -11.80
C LYS A 321 -26.80 -6.16 -11.09
N GLN A 322 -27.19 -7.23 -11.77
CA GLN A 322 -28.03 -8.29 -11.18
C GLN A 322 -27.32 -8.98 -10.02
N PHE A 323 -26.03 -9.26 -10.14
CA PHE A 323 -25.22 -9.84 -9.06
C PHE A 323 -25.25 -8.96 -7.80
N ILE A 324 -25.03 -7.65 -7.92
CA ILE A 324 -25.05 -6.73 -6.77
C ILE A 324 -26.42 -6.73 -6.07
N GLN A 325 -27.52 -6.85 -6.83
CA GLN A 325 -28.87 -6.90 -6.27
C GLN A 325 -29.16 -8.23 -5.56
N GLN A 326 -28.66 -9.35 -6.09
CA GLN A 326 -28.91 -10.68 -5.55
C GLN A 326 -28.00 -11.02 -4.36
N TYR A 327 -26.74 -10.56 -4.42
CA TYR A 327 -25.72 -10.80 -3.40
C TYR A 327 -25.25 -9.44 -2.87
N PRO A 328 -26.07 -8.73 -2.07
CA PRO A 328 -25.74 -7.39 -1.60
C PRO A 328 -24.45 -7.43 -0.81
N LEU A 329 -23.48 -6.58 -1.14
CA LEU A 329 -22.21 -6.44 -0.42
C LEU A 329 -22.24 -5.16 0.42
N ASP A 330 -21.50 -5.15 1.53
CA ASP A 330 -21.59 -4.10 2.55
C ASP A 330 -20.97 -2.77 2.10
N ASN A 331 -19.92 -2.83 1.28
CA ASN A 331 -19.28 -1.65 0.71
C ASN A 331 -18.77 -1.94 -0.71
N ILE A 332 -19.19 -1.13 -1.69
CA ILE A 332 -18.82 -1.30 -3.09
C ILE A 332 -18.20 0.01 -3.60
N GLY A 333 -16.96 -0.05 -4.06
CA GLY A 333 -16.36 0.99 -4.90
C GLY A 333 -16.50 0.61 -6.37
N ILE A 334 -16.95 1.53 -7.22
CA ILE A 334 -17.04 1.34 -8.68
C ILE A 334 -16.04 2.27 -9.35
N PHE A 335 -15.22 1.71 -10.24
CA PHE A 335 -14.22 2.40 -11.03
C PHE A 335 -14.50 2.18 -12.51
N GLN A 336 -14.16 3.17 -13.34
CA GLN A 336 -14.25 3.10 -14.79
C GLN A 336 -12.84 3.08 -15.37
#